data_AF-A0A9N8ZU15-F1
#
_entry.id   AF-A0A9N8ZU15-F1
#
_cell.length_a   1.000
_cell.length_b   1.000
_cell.length_c   1.000
_cell.angle_alpha   90.00
_cell.angle_beta   90.00
_cell.angle_gamma   90.00
#
_symmetry.space_group_name_H-M   'P 1'
#
loop_
_entity.id
_entity.type
_entity.pdbx_description
1 polymer ?
#
loop_
_entity_poly.entity_id
_entity_poly.type
_entity_poly.pdbx_seq_one_letter_code
_entity_poly.pdbx_strand_id
1 'polypeptide(L)'
;MQLSVKPQTQKPPKIYQCAYCEKKYRKIDEHAIRQHNAAKHTIKCSLCTETLVNNEELEKHINSKHPPTRWCDVCKKCFELEEFKKHLREKHKLIILENRK
;
A
#
# COMPACT_ATOMS: atom_id res chain seq x y z
N MET A 1 16.86 -28.39 -56.56
CA MET A 1 15.74 -27.84 -55.77
C MET A 1 16.28 -27.57 -54.36
N GLN A 2 16.32 -26.31 -53.96
CA GLN A 2 16.81 -25.88 -52.65
C GLN A 2 15.71 -26.05 -51.60
N LEU A 3 16.03 -26.60 -50.43
CA LEU A 3 15.31 -26.29 -49.18
C LEU A 3 16.33 -26.28 -48.04
N SER A 4 16.97 -25.14 -47.82
CA SER A 4 17.75 -24.86 -46.61
C SER A 4 16.77 -24.47 -45.50
N VAL A 5 16.41 -25.42 -44.65
CA VAL A 5 15.61 -25.15 -43.44
C VAL A 5 16.50 -24.43 -42.44
N LYS A 6 16.30 -23.12 -42.28
CA LYS A 6 16.97 -22.33 -41.23
C LYS A 6 16.40 -22.73 -39.86
N PRO A 7 17.24 -23.03 -38.84
CA PRO A 7 16.75 -23.29 -37.50
C PRO A 7 16.10 -22.01 -36.94
N GLN A 8 14.79 -22.04 -36.76
CA GLN A 8 14.06 -20.97 -36.07
C GLN A 8 14.41 -21.04 -34.59
N THR A 9 15.37 -20.24 -34.15
CA THR A 9 15.66 -20.03 -32.72
C THR A 9 14.48 -19.30 -32.09
N GLN A 10 13.53 -20.05 -31.55
CA GLN A 10 12.46 -19.46 -30.72
C GLN A 10 13.12 -18.95 -29.43
N LYS A 11 13.18 -17.63 -29.25
CA LYS A 11 13.56 -17.05 -27.97
C LYS A 11 12.60 -17.59 -26.90
N PRO A 12 13.09 -18.07 -25.75
CA PRO A 12 12.20 -18.59 -24.71
C PRO A 12 11.19 -17.50 -24.34
N PRO A 13 9.89 -17.85 -24.22
CA PRO A 13 8.86 -16.88 -23.90
C PRO A 13 9.20 -16.24 -22.54
N LYS A 14 9.22 -14.90 -22.50
CA LYS A 14 9.46 -14.17 -21.25
C LYS A 14 8.25 -14.35 -20.34
N ILE A 15 8.45 -15.08 -19.25
CA ILE A 15 7.41 -15.36 -18.25
C ILE A 15 7.50 -14.29 -17.15
N TYR A 16 6.35 -13.78 -16.74
CA TYR A 16 6.23 -12.83 -15.64
C TYR A 16 5.58 -13.53 -14.45
N GLN A 17 6.22 -13.50 -13.29
CA GLN A 17 5.75 -14.19 -12.09
C GLN A 17 5.22 -13.16 -11.08
N CYS A 18 4.14 -13.52 -10.37
CA CYS A 18 3.66 -12.73 -9.24
C CYS A 18 4.76 -12.63 -8.15
N ALA A 19 4.92 -11.45 -7.55
CA ALA A 19 5.90 -11.24 -6.48
C ALA A 19 5.54 -11.96 -5.16
N TYR A 20 4.29 -12.39 -5.02
CA TYR A 20 3.73 -12.91 -3.77
C TYR A 20 3.31 -14.39 -3.87
N CYS A 21 3.40 -15.02 -5.06
CA CYS A 21 3.13 -16.45 -5.24
C CYS A 21 3.78 -17.02 -6.52
N GLU A 22 3.56 -18.31 -6.78
CA GLU A 22 4.15 -19.03 -7.92
C GLU A 22 3.40 -18.84 -9.24
N LYS A 23 2.37 -17.99 -9.29
CA LYS A 23 1.55 -17.80 -10.50
C LYS A 23 2.34 -17.06 -11.58
N LYS A 24 2.30 -17.63 -12.80
CA LYS A 24 3.07 -17.21 -13.97
C LYS A 24 2.16 -16.73 -15.10
N TYR A 25 2.59 -15.68 -15.80
CA TYR A 25 1.90 -15.02 -16.89
C TYR A 25 2.79 -15.04 -18.13
N ARG A 26 2.20 -15.30 -19.31
CA ARG A 26 2.93 -15.37 -20.59
C ARG A 26 3.18 -14.01 -21.25
N LYS A 27 2.52 -12.96 -20.76
CA LYS A 27 2.66 -11.54 -21.15
C LYS A 27 2.52 -10.68 -19.89
N ILE A 28 3.07 -9.47 -19.90
CA ILE A 28 2.76 -8.48 -18.86
C ILE A 28 1.32 -8.05 -19.12
N ASP A 29 0.40 -8.67 -18.41
CA ASP A 29 -0.98 -8.23 -18.35
C ASP A 29 -1.18 -7.63 -16.96
N GLU A 30 -0.95 -6.31 -16.87
CA GLU A 30 -1.06 -5.57 -15.61
C GLU A 30 -2.44 -5.72 -14.99
N HIS A 31 -3.49 -5.82 -15.81
CA HIS A 31 -4.84 -6.02 -15.32
C HIS A 31 -5.01 -7.41 -14.70
N ALA A 32 -4.53 -8.47 -15.36
CA ALA A 32 -4.59 -9.84 -14.83
C ALA A 32 -3.73 -10.02 -13.56
N ILE A 33 -2.58 -9.35 -13.47
CA ILE A 33 -1.73 -9.35 -12.27
C ILE A 33 -2.41 -8.57 -11.13
N ARG A 34 -2.97 -7.39 -11.42
CA ARG A 34 -3.72 -6.60 -10.42
C ARG A 34 -4.93 -7.36 -9.89
N GLN A 35 -5.75 -7.96 -10.75
CA GLN A 35 -6.91 -8.75 -10.33
C GLN A 35 -6.49 -9.97 -9.50
N HIS A 36 -5.41 -10.66 -9.89
CA HIS A 36 -4.89 -11.77 -9.10
C HIS A 36 -4.43 -11.32 -7.71
N ASN A 37 -3.65 -10.24 -7.62
CA ASN A 37 -3.19 -9.72 -6.34
C ASN A 37 -4.36 -9.24 -5.48
N ALA A 38 -5.33 -8.53 -6.07
CA ALA A 38 -6.54 -8.11 -5.37
C ALA A 38 -7.39 -9.27 -4.86
N ALA A 39 -7.35 -10.43 -5.51
CA ALA A 39 -8.11 -11.60 -5.09
C ALA A 39 -7.36 -12.54 -4.13
N LYS A 40 -6.03 -12.53 -4.14
CA LYS A 40 -5.21 -13.54 -3.43
C LYS A 40 -4.23 -12.98 -2.42
N HIS A 41 -3.84 -11.71 -2.58
CA HIS A 41 -2.78 -11.06 -1.83
C HIS A 41 -3.29 -9.78 -1.19
N THR A 42 -4.39 -9.92 -0.44
CA THR A 42 -5.00 -8.82 0.27
C THR A 42 -4.43 -8.69 1.68
N ILE A 43 -4.39 -7.47 2.17
CA ILE A 43 -3.84 -7.10 3.47
C ILE A 43 -5.01 -6.63 4.33
N LYS A 44 -5.24 -7.32 5.45
CA LYS A 44 -6.29 -6.96 6.40
C LYS A 44 -5.82 -5.78 7.25
N CYS A 45 -6.67 -4.76 7.39
CA CYS A 45 -6.41 -3.70 8.35
C CYS A 45 -6.43 -4.25 9.78
N SER A 46 -5.47 -3.87 10.62
CA SER A 46 -5.43 -4.30 12.02
C SER A 46 -6.45 -3.58 12.90
N LEU A 47 -7.02 -2.47 12.42
CA LEU A 47 -7.93 -1.59 13.17
C LEU A 47 -9.40 -1.81 12.80
N CYS A 48 -9.69 -2.54 11.72
CA CYS A 48 -11.04 -2.84 11.28
C CYS A 48 -11.11 -4.17 10.50
N THR A 49 -12.23 -4.43 9.83
CA THR A 49 -12.44 -5.66 9.03
C THR A 49 -12.17 -5.46 7.54
N GLU A 50 -11.82 -4.24 7.10
CA GLU A 50 -11.53 -3.97 5.69
C GLU A 50 -10.23 -4.66 5.24
N THR A 51 -10.21 -5.07 3.98
CA THR A 51 -9.08 -5.76 3.37
C THR A 51 -8.69 -5.05 2.08
N LEU A 52 -7.41 -4.70 1.94
CA LEU A 52 -6.88 -3.85 0.89
C LEU A 52 -5.96 -4.64 -0.04
N VAL A 53 -5.77 -4.19 -1.28
CA VAL A 53 -5.06 -4.97 -2.31
C VAL A 53 -3.53 -4.87 -2.22
N ASN A 54 -3.00 -3.92 -1.46
CA ASN A 54 -1.58 -3.72 -1.23
C ASN A 54 -1.34 -2.77 -0.04
N ASN A 55 -0.06 -2.56 0.31
CA ASN A 55 0.34 -1.68 1.41
C ASN A 55 0.03 -0.19 1.16
N GLU A 56 0.17 0.30 -0.08
CA GLU A 56 -0.11 1.73 -0.37
C GLU A 56 -1.57 2.08 -0.08
N GLU A 57 -2.49 1.21 -0.50
CA GLU A 57 -3.91 1.40 -0.24
C GLU A 57 -4.26 1.20 1.24
N LEU A 58 -3.54 0.32 1.96
CA LEU A 58 -3.68 0.18 3.40
C LEU A 58 -3.23 1.45 4.14
N GLU A 59 -2.09 2.04 3.77
CA GLU A 59 -1.60 3.29 4.36
C GLU A 59 -2.59 4.44 4.15
N LYS A 60 -3.12 4.59 2.92
CA LYS A 60 -4.17 5.58 2.62
C LYS A 60 -5.44 5.31 3.45
N HIS A 61 -5.86 4.06 3.56
CA HIS A 61 -7.00 3.66 4.37
C HIS A 61 -6.79 4.02 5.85
N ILE A 62 -5.63 3.68 6.45
CA ILE A 62 -5.31 4.02 7.84
C ILE A 62 -5.33 5.54 8.01
N ASN A 63 -4.66 6.29 7.14
CA ASN A 63 -4.61 7.75 7.28
C ASN A 63 -5.99 8.42 7.15
N SER A 64 -6.91 7.85 6.38
CA SER A 64 -8.24 8.41 6.17
C SER A 64 -9.31 7.92 7.16
N LYS A 65 -9.27 6.65 7.56
CA LYS A 65 -10.31 6.00 8.39
C LYS A 65 -9.87 5.80 9.84
N HIS A 66 -8.57 5.71 10.07
CA HIS A 66 -7.96 5.50 11.37
C HIS A 66 -6.81 6.50 11.60
N PRO A 67 -7.08 7.81 11.45
CA PRO A 67 -6.04 8.82 11.53
C PRO A 67 -5.32 8.73 12.88
N PRO A 68 -3.99 8.93 12.89
CA PRO A 68 -3.21 8.82 14.12
C PRO A 68 -3.71 9.83 15.15
N THR A 69 -4.06 9.32 16.33
CA THR A 69 -4.49 10.15 17.45
C THR A 69 -3.31 10.54 18.34
N ARG A 70 -3.42 11.68 19.00
CA ARG A 70 -2.44 12.23 19.94
C ARG A 70 -3.11 12.52 21.26
N TRP A 71 -2.44 12.14 22.33
CA TRP A 71 -2.86 12.40 23.70
C TRP A 71 -2.18 13.68 24.21
N CYS A 72 -2.94 14.49 24.92
CA CYS A 72 -2.43 15.68 25.57
C CYS A 72 -1.84 15.34 26.93
N ASP A 73 -0.55 15.60 27.13
CA ASP A 73 0.08 15.36 28.42
C ASP A 73 -0.44 16.25 29.56
N VAL A 74 -0.97 17.42 29.22
CA VAL A 74 -1.42 18.41 30.20
C VAL A 74 -2.81 18.08 30.73
N CYS A 75 -3.76 17.72 29.85
CA CYS A 75 -5.15 17.47 30.23
C CYS A 75 -5.63 16.03 29.99
N LYS A 76 -4.75 15.15 29.53
CA LYS A 76 -4.98 13.71 29.28
C LYS A 76 -6.16 13.40 28.34
N LYS A 77 -6.52 14.35 27.48
CA LYS A 77 -7.51 14.16 26.41
C LYS A 77 -6.86 13.68 25.11
N CYS A 78 -7.61 12.92 24.32
CA CYS A 78 -7.16 12.36 23.03
C CYS A 78 -7.84 13.09 21.87
N PHE A 79 -7.07 13.40 20.83
CA PHE A 79 -7.52 14.15 19.65
C PHE A 79 -6.87 13.58 18.39
N GLU A 80 -7.47 13.80 17.23
CA GLU A 80 -6.77 13.64 15.95
C GLU A 80 -5.65 14.69 15.83
N LEU A 81 -4.64 14.43 14.99
CA LEU A 81 -3.43 15.28 14.92
C LEU A 81 -3.73 16.78 14.72
N GLU A 82 -4.65 17.13 13.82
CA GLU A 82 -4.98 18.52 13.53
C GLU A 82 -5.72 19.20 14.70
N GLU A 83 -6.69 18.51 15.29
CA GLU A 83 -7.39 18.98 16.49
C GLU A 83 -6.46 19.04 17.70
N PHE A 84 -5.49 18.13 17.81
CA PHE A 84 -4.47 18.15 18.84
C PHE A 84 -3.59 19.40 18.74
N LYS A 85 -3.09 19.70 17.53
CA LYS A 85 -2.29 20.90 17.25
C LYS A 85 -3.07 22.16 17.63
N LYS A 86 -4.36 22.23 17.27
CA LYS A 86 -5.25 23.34 17.65
C LYS A 86 -5.48 23.41 19.17
N HIS A 87 -5.81 22.29 19.79
CA HIS A 87 -6.03 22.16 21.23
C HIS A 87 -4.81 22.65 22.02
N LEU A 88 -3.60 22.24 21.64
CA LEU A 88 -2.38 22.70 22.30
C LEU A 88 -2.19 24.21 22.18
N ARG A 89 -2.47 24.82 21.02
CA ARG A 89 -2.37 26.27 20.83
C ARG A 89 -3.42 27.04 21.63
N GLU A 90 -4.68 26.60 21.60
CA GLU A 90 -5.80 27.36 22.19
C GLU A 90 -5.96 27.13 23.69
N LYS A 91 -5.77 25.89 24.16
CA LYS A 91 -6.01 25.50 25.56
C LYS A 91 -4.74 25.50 26.41
N HIS A 92 -3.58 25.26 25.79
CA HIS A 92 -2.30 25.17 26.52
C HIS A 92 -1.24 26.18 26.05
N LYS A 93 -1.50 26.94 24.97
CA LYS A 93 -0.57 27.90 24.37
C LYS A 93 0.81 27.29 24.02
N LEU A 94 0.83 26.00 23.67
CA LEU A 94 2.03 25.27 23.27
C LEU A 94 2.20 25.28 21.74
N ILE A 95 3.44 25.45 21.28
CA ILE A 95 3.81 25.36 19.85
C ILE A 95 4.41 23.98 19.61
N ILE A 96 3.81 23.20 18.70
CA ILE A 96 4.35 21.91 18.27
C ILE A 96 5.52 22.19 17.32
N LEU A 97 6.74 21.84 17.73
CA LEU A 97 7.89 21.79 16.83
C LEU A 97 7.93 20.41 16.18
N GLU A 98 7.51 20.31 14.92
CA GLU A 98 7.62 19.07 14.15
C GLU A 98 9.08 18.86 13.74
N ASN A 99 9.83 18.11 14.54
CA ASN A 99 11.17 17.65 14.15
C ASN A 99 11.04 16.62 13.04
N ARG A 100 11.19 17.05 11.78
CA ARG A 100 11.52 16.15 10.68
C ARG A 100 12.95 15.67 10.89
N LYS A 101 13.10 14.42 11.36
CA LYS A 101 14.34 13.68 11.25
C LYS A 101 14.52 13.17 9.83
#